data_AF-A0A522RAQ1-F1
#
_entry.id   AF-A0A522RAQ1-F1
#
_cell.length_a   1.000
_cell.length_b   1.000
_cell.length_c   1.000
_cell.angle_alpha   90.00
_cell.angle_beta   90.00
_cell.angle_gamma   90.00
#
_symmetry.space_group_name_H-M   'P 1'
#
loop_
_entity.id
_entity.type
_entity.pdbx_description
1 polymer ?
#
loop_
_entity_poly.entity_id
_entity_poly.type
_entity_poly.pdbx_seq_one_letter_code
_entity_poly.pdbx_strand_id
1 'polypeptide(L)'
;MCGIVGIFLKDKSLEPKLGAMLSQMLVTLSDRGPDSAGIAIYGGGDAGKGKITVQSSVPEEDFPKLDTELGKALGADITVRTKSTHAVIELPVDKIEEARAILTKLRPRLRVMSAGSSVEIYKEVGLPEKVVERFDISSMAGSHGIGHTRMATESAVTTLGAHPFSTGADQCLVHNGSLSNHNNLRRDLSRE
;
A
#
# COMPACT_ATOMS: atom_id res chain seq x y z
N MET A 1 -21.65 3.73 -1.84
CA MET A 1 -20.90 4.84 -1.19
C MET A 1 -19.78 4.22 -0.39
N CYS A 2 -18.51 4.52 -0.68
CA CYS A 2 -17.32 3.83 -0.17
C CYS A 2 -17.34 3.56 1.35
N GLY A 3 -16.65 2.52 1.80
CA GLY A 3 -16.44 2.20 3.21
C GLY A 3 -15.03 2.57 3.68
N ILE A 4 -14.90 2.98 4.94
CA ILE A 4 -13.60 3.19 5.62
C ILE A 4 -13.60 2.38 6.90
N VAL A 5 -12.48 1.72 7.17
CA VAL A 5 -12.19 1.06 8.44
C VAL A 5 -10.86 1.54 8.99
N GLY A 6 -10.71 1.54 10.30
CA GLY A 6 -9.45 1.86 10.96
C GLY A 6 -9.42 1.26 12.35
N ILE A 7 -8.26 0.75 12.74
CA ILE A 7 -8.05 0.20 14.09
C ILE A 7 -6.65 0.58 14.56
N PHE A 8 -6.56 0.97 15.83
CA PHE A 8 -5.31 1.24 16.52
C PHE A 8 -5.28 0.42 17.81
N LEU A 9 -4.41 -0.59 17.85
CA LEU A 9 -4.32 -1.53 18.97
C LEU A 9 -3.40 -0.95 20.05
N LYS A 10 -3.98 -0.67 21.22
CA LYS A 10 -3.21 -0.26 22.41
C LYS A 10 -2.64 -1.46 23.17
N ASP A 11 -3.29 -2.61 23.06
CA ASP A 11 -2.85 -3.87 23.66
C ASP A 11 -1.97 -4.63 22.65
N LYS A 12 -0.68 -4.75 22.96
CA LYS A 12 0.30 -5.43 22.12
C LYS A 12 -0.02 -6.92 21.90
N SER A 13 -0.77 -7.55 22.81
CA SER A 13 -1.16 -8.95 22.66
C SER A 13 -2.14 -9.18 21.50
N LEU A 14 -2.77 -8.11 21.01
CA LEU A 14 -3.69 -8.14 19.87
C LEU A 14 -3.01 -7.87 18.52
N GLU A 15 -1.78 -7.34 18.50
CA GLU A 15 -1.06 -7.02 17.25
C GLU A 15 -0.97 -8.20 16.26
N PRO A 16 -0.77 -9.46 16.70
CA PRO A 16 -0.80 -10.62 15.80
C PRO A 16 -2.17 -10.87 15.14
N LYS A 17 -3.26 -10.29 15.68
CA LYS A 17 -4.63 -10.44 15.17
C LYS A 17 -5.10 -9.25 14.34
N LEU A 18 -4.26 -8.22 14.17
CA LEU A 18 -4.60 -6.98 13.47
C LEU A 18 -5.20 -7.26 12.08
N GLY A 19 -4.49 -8.05 11.26
CA GLY A 19 -4.89 -8.35 9.89
C GLY A 19 -6.25 -9.03 9.82
N ALA A 20 -6.51 -9.99 10.72
CA ALA A 20 -7.79 -10.70 10.80
C ALA A 20 -8.94 -9.73 11.17
N MET A 21 -8.74 -8.86 12.17
CA MET A 21 -9.74 -7.86 12.57
C MET A 21 -10.04 -6.87 11.44
N LEU A 22 -8.99 -6.32 10.80
CA LEU A 22 -9.13 -5.41 9.67
C LEU A 22 -9.85 -6.07 8.49
N SER A 23 -9.51 -7.32 8.20
CA SER A 23 -10.14 -8.10 7.12
C SER A 23 -11.64 -8.25 7.35
N GLN A 24 -12.04 -8.64 8.56
CA GLN A 24 -13.46 -8.79 8.91
C GLN A 24 -14.22 -7.46 8.80
N MET A 25 -13.64 -6.37 9.32
CA MET A 25 -14.23 -5.04 9.22
C MET A 25 -14.39 -4.61 7.75
N LEU A 26 -13.36 -4.82 6.92
CA LEU A 26 -13.36 -4.41 5.52
C LEU A 26 -14.38 -5.20 4.69
N VAL A 27 -14.44 -6.52 4.86
CA VAL A 27 -15.38 -7.40 4.14
C VAL A 27 -16.84 -7.08 4.52
N THR A 28 -17.10 -6.71 5.77
CA THR A 28 -18.43 -6.26 6.21
C THR A 28 -18.90 -4.99 5.46
N LEU A 29 -17.97 -4.19 4.92
CA LEU A 29 -18.27 -3.00 4.12
C LEU A 29 -18.24 -3.25 2.61
N SER A 30 -18.36 -4.49 2.15
CA SER A 30 -18.33 -4.81 0.71
C SER A 30 -19.45 -4.13 -0.07
N ASP A 31 -20.66 -4.09 0.47
CA ASP A 31 -21.81 -3.44 -0.17
C ASP A 31 -21.64 -1.91 -0.32
N ARG A 32 -20.72 -1.33 0.45
CA ARG A 32 -20.38 0.10 0.36
C ARG A 32 -19.48 0.40 -0.84
N GLY A 33 -18.69 -0.57 -1.31
CA GLY A 33 -17.72 -0.38 -2.37
C GLY A 33 -17.16 -1.67 -2.95
N PRO A 34 -17.81 -2.25 -3.98
CA PRO A 34 -17.40 -3.54 -4.55
C PRO A 34 -16.30 -3.44 -5.61
N ASP A 35 -15.96 -2.24 -6.10
CA ASP A 35 -15.11 -2.09 -7.27
C ASP A 35 -13.62 -2.33 -6.98
N SER A 36 -13.17 -1.92 -5.80
CA SER A 36 -11.78 -2.09 -5.36
C SER A 36 -11.68 -1.96 -3.86
N ALA A 37 -10.64 -2.54 -3.29
CA ALA A 37 -10.34 -2.40 -1.88
C ALA A 37 -8.84 -2.22 -1.65
N GLY A 38 -8.49 -1.70 -0.49
CA GLY A 38 -7.10 -1.62 -0.08
C GLY A 38 -6.95 -1.35 1.40
N ILE A 39 -5.75 -1.64 1.90
CA ILE A 39 -5.39 -1.61 3.31
C ILE A 39 -3.96 -1.07 3.43
N ALA A 40 -3.75 -0.21 4.42
CA ALA A 40 -2.43 0.11 4.94
C ALA A 40 -2.27 -0.57 6.31
N ILE A 41 -1.19 -1.32 6.49
CA ILE A 41 -0.82 -1.94 7.77
C ILE A 41 0.51 -1.37 8.23
N TYR A 42 0.60 -1.11 9.52
CA TYR A 42 1.78 -0.56 10.17
C TYR A 42 2.35 -1.57 11.15
N GLY A 43 3.53 -2.11 10.86
CA GLY A 43 4.16 -3.12 11.69
C GLY A 43 5.57 -3.48 11.25
N GLY A 44 6.29 -4.21 12.12
CA GLY A 44 7.61 -4.77 11.79
C GLY A 44 8.68 -3.75 11.41
N GLY A 45 8.64 -2.54 11.98
CA GLY A 45 9.71 -1.56 11.84
C GLY A 45 10.86 -1.91 12.76
N ASP A 46 11.86 -2.62 12.24
CA ASP A 46 13.15 -2.78 12.94
C ASP A 46 13.92 -1.46 12.91
N ALA A 47 14.64 -1.15 13.98
CA ALA A 47 15.48 0.05 14.02
C ALA A 47 16.48 0.05 12.85
N GLY A 48 16.43 1.09 12.01
CA GLY A 48 17.32 1.27 10.86
C GLY A 48 16.84 0.63 9.55
N LYS A 49 15.72 -0.09 9.53
CA LYS A 49 15.13 -0.63 8.28
C LYS A 49 13.99 0.23 7.77
N GLY A 50 13.93 0.34 6.45
CA GLY A 50 12.86 0.94 5.67
C GLY A 50 12.14 -0.10 4.83
N LYS A 51 10.96 0.28 4.35
CA LYS A 51 10.07 -0.51 3.51
C LYS A 51 9.59 0.34 2.34
N ILE A 52 9.59 -0.23 1.15
CA ILE A 52 8.92 0.32 -0.03
C ILE A 52 7.97 -0.75 -0.54
N THR A 53 6.68 -0.45 -0.58
CA THR A 53 5.71 -1.34 -1.23
C THR A 53 5.56 -0.90 -2.68
N VAL A 54 5.74 -1.83 -3.62
CA VAL A 54 5.60 -1.59 -5.06
C VAL A 54 4.50 -2.46 -5.65
N GLN A 55 3.90 -1.99 -6.74
CA GLN A 55 2.91 -2.69 -7.54
C GLN A 55 3.40 -2.84 -8.99
N SER A 56 3.16 -4.02 -9.59
CA SER A 56 3.40 -4.30 -10.99
C SER A 56 2.14 -4.87 -11.66
N SER A 57 1.93 -4.52 -12.93
CA SER A 57 0.95 -5.20 -13.81
C SER A 57 1.51 -6.49 -14.44
N VAL A 58 2.82 -6.71 -14.37
CA VAL A 58 3.54 -7.88 -14.89
C VAL A 58 4.54 -8.39 -13.84
N PRO A 59 4.06 -8.82 -12.65
CA PRO A 59 4.93 -9.15 -11.51
C PRO A 59 5.94 -10.26 -11.81
N GLU A 60 5.57 -11.22 -12.66
CA GLU A 60 6.44 -12.32 -13.11
C GLU A 60 7.64 -11.86 -13.95
N GLU A 61 7.58 -10.65 -14.52
CA GLU A 61 8.70 -10.03 -15.23
C GLU A 61 9.45 -9.02 -14.36
N ASP A 62 8.72 -8.21 -13.59
CA ASP A 62 9.30 -7.07 -12.89
C ASP A 62 9.99 -7.44 -11.58
N PHE A 63 9.49 -8.44 -10.84
CA PHE A 63 9.99 -8.80 -9.51
C PHE A 63 11.19 -9.76 -9.49
N PRO A 64 11.38 -10.70 -10.44
CA PRO A 64 12.57 -11.54 -10.45
C PRO A 64 13.86 -10.72 -10.42
N LYS A 65 14.79 -11.12 -9.54
CA LYS A 65 16.12 -10.50 -9.33
C LYS A 65 16.09 -9.04 -8.87
N LEU A 66 14.92 -8.50 -8.52
CA LEU A 66 14.78 -7.10 -8.10
C LEU A 66 15.63 -6.80 -6.85
N ASP A 67 15.68 -7.74 -5.91
CA ASP A 67 16.54 -7.69 -4.72
C ASP A 67 18.02 -7.52 -5.08
N THR A 68 18.53 -8.34 -5.99
CA THR A 68 19.94 -8.41 -6.37
C THR A 68 20.35 -7.20 -7.21
N GLU A 69 19.51 -6.82 -8.18
CA GLU A 69 19.78 -5.67 -9.04
C GLU A 69 19.71 -4.35 -8.27
N LEU A 70 18.70 -4.18 -7.42
CA LEU A 70 18.56 -2.99 -6.58
C LEU A 70 19.65 -2.94 -5.50
N GLY A 71 19.96 -4.06 -4.85
CA GLY A 71 21.00 -4.15 -3.83
C GLY A 71 22.38 -3.83 -4.39
N LYS A 72 22.71 -4.32 -5.58
CA LYS A 72 23.94 -3.95 -6.29
C LYS A 72 24.00 -2.46 -6.61
N ALA A 73 22.88 -1.86 -7.04
CA ALA A 73 22.83 -0.44 -7.38
C ALA A 73 22.95 0.48 -6.14
N LEU A 74 22.41 0.04 -4.99
CA LEU A 74 22.45 0.79 -3.73
C LEU A 74 23.71 0.53 -2.89
N GLY A 75 24.40 -0.59 -3.14
CA GLY A 75 25.46 -1.09 -2.26
C GLY A 75 24.93 -1.51 -0.88
N ALA A 76 23.74 -2.11 -0.84
CA ALA A 76 23.04 -2.47 0.40
C ALA A 76 22.37 -3.84 0.28
N ASP A 77 22.16 -4.49 1.43
CA ASP A 77 21.38 -5.72 1.51
C ASP A 77 19.89 -5.38 1.38
N ILE A 78 19.25 -6.01 0.39
CA ILE A 78 17.84 -5.80 0.06
C ILE A 78 17.13 -7.15 0.13
N THR A 79 15.96 -7.16 0.76
CA THR A 79 15.04 -8.31 0.73
C THR A 79 13.76 -7.92 0.01
N VAL A 80 13.27 -8.78 -0.88
CA VAL A 80 12.01 -8.55 -1.59
C VAL A 80 11.04 -9.67 -1.25
N ARG A 81 9.87 -9.30 -0.70
CA ARG A 81 8.75 -10.22 -0.44
C ARG A 81 7.62 -9.97 -1.42
N THR A 82 7.41 -10.89 -2.35
CA THR A 82 6.29 -10.81 -3.31
C THR A 82 4.98 -11.29 -2.70
N LYS A 83 3.91 -10.53 -2.94
CA LYS A 83 2.51 -10.87 -2.64
C LYS A 83 1.65 -10.50 -3.85
N SER A 84 1.42 -11.47 -4.73
CA SER A 84 0.63 -11.29 -5.96
C SER A 84 1.17 -10.13 -6.82
N THR A 85 0.35 -9.11 -7.10
CA THR A 85 0.73 -7.93 -7.90
C THR A 85 1.61 -6.93 -7.15
N HIS A 86 1.88 -7.17 -5.86
CA HIS A 86 2.67 -6.29 -5.01
C HIS A 86 3.94 -6.97 -4.52
N ALA A 87 4.93 -6.18 -4.15
CA ALA A 87 6.11 -6.65 -3.42
C ALA A 87 6.53 -5.62 -2.37
N VAL A 88 7.04 -6.11 -1.23
CA VAL A 88 7.64 -5.27 -0.19
C VAL A 88 9.16 -5.40 -0.30
N ILE A 89 9.81 -4.27 -0.53
CA ILE A 89 11.27 -4.14 -0.57
C ILE A 89 11.71 -3.63 0.80
N GLU A 90 12.48 -4.44 1.51
CA GLU A 90 13.15 -4.05 2.75
C GLU A 90 14.60 -3.67 2.47
N LEU A 91 15.01 -2.56 3.07
CA LEU A 91 16.29 -1.92 2.82
C LEU A 91 16.69 -1.02 4.01
N PRO A 92 17.92 -0.51 4.09
CA PRO A 92 18.26 0.53 5.06
C PRO A 92 17.37 1.77 4.92
N VAL A 93 16.91 2.34 6.04
CA VAL A 93 15.92 3.44 6.04
C VAL A 93 16.44 4.71 5.36
N ASP A 94 17.74 4.98 5.45
CA ASP A 94 18.43 6.10 4.80
C ASP A 94 18.54 5.95 3.27
N LYS A 95 18.29 4.74 2.75
CA LYS A 95 18.35 4.42 1.32
C LYS A 95 17.01 4.50 0.60
N ILE A 96 15.91 4.83 1.29
CA ILE A 96 14.55 4.85 0.69
C ILE A 96 14.48 5.77 -0.53
N GLU A 97 14.91 7.02 -0.42
CA GLU A 97 14.77 7.99 -1.52
C GLU A 97 15.68 7.64 -2.72
N GLU A 98 16.90 7.18 -2.45
CA GLU A 98 17.83 6.69 -3.48
C GLU A 98 17.24 5.47 -4.21
N ALA A 99 16.68 4.52 -3.46
CA ALA A 99 16.04 3.33 -4.01
C ALA A 99 14.84 3.68 -4.91
N ARG A 100 13.99 4.63 -4.49
CA ARG A 100 12.86 5.11 -5.30
C ARG A 100 13.32 5.69 -6.64
N ALA A 101 14.38 6.49 -6.63
CA ALA A 101 14.95 7.07 -7.86
C ALA A 101 15.55 5.99 -8.79
N ILE A 102 16.21 4.98 -8.23
CA ILE A 102 16.77 3.86 -9.01
C ILE A 102 15.65 2.99 -9.59
N LEU A 103 14.61 2.68 -8.81
CA LEU A 103 13.47 1.87 -9.26
C LEU A 103 12.78 2.47 -10.48
N THR A 104 12.62 3.79 -10.55
CA THR A 104 12.06 4.48 -11.74
C THR A 104 12.87 4.22 -13.01
N LYS A 105 14.19 4.03 -12.89
CA LYS A 105 15.08 3.73 -14.04
C LYS A 105 15.14 2.24 -14.33
N LEU A 106 15.26 1.41 -13.29
CA LEU A 106 15.47 -0.03 -13.38
C LEU A 106 14.21 -0.79 -13.79
N ARG A 107 13.05 -0.36 -13.29
CA ARG A 107 11.72 -0.93 -13.57
C ARG A 107 10.69 0.19 -13.72
N PRO A 108 10.64 0.89 -14.88
CA PRO A 108 9.75 2.05 -15.08
C PRO A 108 8.25 1.75 -14.94
N ARG A 109 7.86 0.47 -15.01
CA ARG A 109 6.48 0.02 -14.84
C ARG A 109 6.07 -0.15 -13.38
N LEU A 110 7.03 -0.25 -12.46
CA LEU A 110 6.73 -0.36 -11.03
C LEU A 110 6.15 0.95 -10.52
N ARG A 111 5.12 0.81 -9.70
CA ARG A 111 4.46 1.92 -9.05
C ARG A 111 4.70 1.80 -7.56
N VAL A 112 5.17 2.86 -6.94
CA VAL A 112 5.35 2.89 -5.48
C VAL A 112 3.99 3.12 -4.82
N MET A 113 3.56 2.17 -3.99
CA MET A 113 2.32 2.24 -3.22
C MET A 113 2.53 2.93 -1.87
N SER A 114 3.66 2.67 -1.21
CA SER A 114 4.06 3.30 0.06
C SER A 114 5.57 3.30 0.22
N ALA A 115 6.07 4.20 1.08
CA ALA A 115 7.45 4.19 1.54
C ALA A 115 7.50 4.68 3.00
N GLY A 116 8.37 4.10 3.82
CA GLY A 116 8.51 4.47 5.23
C GLY A 116 9.26 3.42 6.03
N SER A 117 9.20 3.50 7.35
CA SER A 117 9.78 2.53 8.28
C SER A 117 8.86 1.36 8.60
N SER A 118 7.53 1.55 8.44
CA SER A 118 6.53 0.64 9.02
C SER A 118 5.33 0.37 8.13
N VAL A 119 5.01 1.27 7.18
CA VAL A 119 3.80 1.18 6.37
C VAL A 119 3.94 0.25 5.16
N GLU A 120 3.00 -0.69 5.04
CA GLU A 120 2.80 -1.52 3.85
C GLU A 120 1.40 -1.24 3.29
N ILE A 121 1.29 -0.86 2.01
CA ILE A 121 -0.01 -0.60 1.35
C ILE A 121 -0.28 -1.65 0.29
N TYR A 122 -1.37 -2.39 0.48
CA TYR A 122 -1.91 -3.36 -0.46
C TYR A 122 -3.26 -2.90 -0.96
N LYS A 123 -3.44 -2.82 -2.28
CA LYS A 123 -4.71 -2.42 -2.86
C LYS A 123 -4.91 -3.01 -4.24
N GLU A 124 -6.16 -3.28 -4.60
CA GLU A 124 -6.46 -3.90 -5.88
C GLU A 124 -7.92 -3.71 -6.30
N VAL A 125 -8.16 -3.84 -7.60
CA VAL A 125 -9.51 -3.98 -8.17
C VAL A 125 -10.14 -5.31 -7.75
N GLY A 126 -11.42 -5.27 -7.40
CA GLY A 126 -12.21 -6.42 -7.00
C GLY A 126 -12.85 -6.28 -5.61
N LEU A 127 -13.66 -7.27 -5.28
CA LEU A 127 -14.37 -7.34 -4.01
C LEU A 127 -13.38 -7.36 -2.83
N PRO A 128 -13.71 -6.72 -1.69
CA PRO A 128 -12.81 -6.68 -0.54
C PRO A 128 -12.32 -8.04 -0.06
N GLU A 129 -13.18 -9.05 -0.07
CA GLU A 129 -12.81 -10.44 0.27
C GLU A 129 -11.70 -10.98 -0.64
N LYS A 130 -11.78 -10.72 -1.95
CA LYS A 130 -10.76 -11.15 -2.91
C LYS A 130 -9.46 -10.38 -2.76
N VAL A 131 -9.50 -9.12 -2.35
CA VAL A 131 -8.30 -8.33 -2.05
C VAL A 131 -7.62 -8.86 -0.77
N VAL A 132 -8.40 -9.15 0.27
CA VAL A 132 -7.91 -9.75 1.53
C VAL A 132 -7.24 -11.10 1.27
N GLU A 133 -7.90 -11.97 0.50
CA GLU A 133 -7.38 -13.29 0.11
C GLU A 133 -6.09 -13.16 -0.73
N ARG A 134 -6.11 -12.31 -1.75
CA ARG A 134 -4.98 -12.12 -2.70
C ARG A 134 -3.67 -11.77 -2.01
N PHE A 135 -3.72 -10.92 -0.99
CA PHE A 135 -2.53 -10.43 -0.30
C PHE A 135 -2.29 -11.13 1.03
N ASP A 136 -3.13 -12.10 1.40
CA ASP A 136 -3.11 -12.77 2.69
C ASP A 136 -3.05 -11.75 3.83
N ILE A 137 -3.98 -10.80 3.81
CA ILE A 137 -4.06 -9.71 4.79
C ILE A 137 -4.38 -10.27 6.18
N SER A 138 -5.21 -11.30 6.26
CA SER A 138 -5.68 -11.84 7.54
C SER A 138 -4.57 -12.41 8.41
N SER A 139 -3.43 -12.81 7.83
CA SER A 139 -2.25 -13.28 8.56
C SER A 139 -1.31 -12.16 9.02
N MET A 140 -1.54 -10.92 8.60
CA MET A 140 -0.65 -9.80 8.90
C MET A 140 -0.80 -9.31 10.34
N ALA A 141 0.33 -8.94 10.93
CA ALA A 141 0.42 -8.37 12.26
C ALA A 141 0.83 -6.89 12.21
N GLY A 142 0.49 -6.12 13.23
CA GLY A 142 0.92 -4.72 13.36
C GLY A 142 0.22 -3.98 14.49
N SER A 143 0.62 -2.73 14.70
CA SER A 143 0.04 -1.87 15.74
C SER A 143 -1.29 -1.26 15.30
N HIS A 144 -1.41 -0.89 14.03
CA HIS A 144 -2.59 -0.26 13.49
C HIS A 144 -2.69 -0.41 11.97
N GLY A 145 -3.86 -0.12 11.44
CA GLY A 145 -4.08 -0.05 10.02
C GLY A 145 -5.39 0.62 9.68
N ILE A 146 -5.49 1.02 8.42
CA ILE A 146 -6.69 1.61 7.82
C ILE A 146 -7.01 0.88 6.53
N GLY A 147 -8.29 0.78 6.20
CA GLY A 147 -8.76 0.12 5.00
C GLY A 147 -9.88 0.90 4.33
N HIS A 148 -10.07 0.64 3.05
CA HIS A 148 -11.09 1.31 2.25
C HIS A 148 -11.71 0.37 1.23
N THR A 149 -13.04 0.42 1.09
CA THR A 149 -13.79 -0.23 0.01
C THR A 149 -14.33 0.85 -0.92
N ARG A 150 -14.05 0.80 -2.22
CA ARG A 150 -14.35 1.89 -3.15
C ARG A 150 -15.51 1.53 -4.06
N MET A 151 -16.42 2.48 -4.23
CA MET A 151 -17.42 2.52 -5.30
C MET A 151 -17.06 3.71 -6.20
N ALA A 152 -16.60 3.43 -7.42
CA ALA A 152 -16.23 4.43 -8.40
C ALA A 152 -17.49 5.10 -8.96
N THR A 153 -17.57 6.42 -8.86
CA THR A 153 -18.69 7.21 -9.41
C THR A 153 -18.31 7.95 -10.69
N GLU A 154 -17.13 8.58 -10.70
CA GLU A 154 -16.71 9.51 -11.76
C GLU A 154 -15.36 9.13 -12.40
N SER A 155 -14.69 8.10 -11.88
CA SER A 155 -13.32 7.74 -12.28
C SER A 155 -13.20 6.27 -12.60
N ALA A 156 -12.20 5.91 -13.39
CA ALA A 156 -11.94 4.53 -13.76
C ALA A 156 -11.70 3.64 -12.52
N VAL A 157 -12.11 2.37 -12.65
CA VAL A 157 -11.80 1.33 -11.67
C VAL A 157 -10.39 0.82 -11.97
N THR A 158 -9.42 1.25 -11.17
CA THR A 158 -8.00 0.87 -11.32
C THR A 158 -7.36 0.70 -9.96
N THR A 159 -6.30 -0.10 -9.88
CA THR A 159 -5.48 -0.30 -8.67
C THR A 159 -4.95 1.03 -8.13
N LEU A 160 -4.51 1.91 -9.04
CA LEU A 160 -4.03 3.24 -8.67
C LEU A 160 -5.13 4.15 -8.12
N GLY A 161 -6.35 4.03 -8.65
CA GLY A 161 -7.52 4.75 -8.15
C GLY A 161 -8.08 4.20 -6.84
N ALA A 162 -7.63 3.03 -6.39
CA ALA A 162 -7.99 2.49 -5.08
C ALA A 162 -7.24 3.24 -3.96
N HIS A 163 -7.91 3.36 -2.82
CA HIS A 163 -7.30 3.83 -1.57
C HIS A 163 -6.68 2.64 -0.81
N PRO A 164 -5.75 2.88 0.14
CA PRO A 164 -5.20 4.17 0.56
C PRO A 164 -4.25 4.83 -0.46
N PHE A 165 -4.07 6.14 -0.34
CA PHE A 165 -3.02 6.89 -1.04
C PHE A 165 -1.88 7.21 -0.08
N SER A 166 -0.64 6.92 -0.48
CA SER A 166 0.55 7.37 0.26
C SER A 166 0.74 8.87 0.06
N THR A 167 0.97 9.61 1.14
CA THR A 167 1.15 11.08 1.14
C THR A 167 2.52 11.51 1.67
N GLY A 168 3.29 10.59 2.24
CA GLY A 168 4.63 10.85 2.78
C GLY A 168 5.20 9.59 3.43
N ALA A 169 6.36 9.72 4.07
CA ALA A 169 6.97 8.64 4.82
C ALA A 169 6.04 8.19 5.96
N ASP A 170 5.63 6.91 5.96
CA ASP A 170 4.68 6.34 6.92
C ASP A 170 3.31 7.04 6.98
N GLN A 171 2.95 7.81 5.94
CA GLN A 171 1.69 8.55 5.90
C GLN A 171 0.83 8.11 4.72
N CYS A 172 -0.44 7.82 5.02
CA CYS A 172 -1.43 7.53 3.99
C CYS A 172 -2.82 8.06 4.34
N LEU A 173 -3.68 8.15 3.33
CA LEU A 173 -5.02 8.71 3.44
C LEU A 173 -6.07 7.83 2.73
N VAL A 174 -7.18 7.64 3.43
CA VAL A 174 -8.44 7.09 2.91
C VAL A 174 -9.50 8.19 2.95
N HIS A 175 -10.44 8.19 1.99
CA HIS A 175 -11.46 9.23 1.89
C HIS A 175 -12.81 8.67 1.48
N ASN A 176 -13.88 9.16 2.12
CA ASN A 176 -15.25 8.86 1.74
C ASN A 176 -16.00 10.16 1.50
N GLY A 177 -16.13 10.54 0.24
CA GLY A 177 -16.79 11.75 -0.18
C GLY A 177 -16.32 12.19 -1.55
N SER A 178 -16.62 13.42 -1.92
CA SER A 178 -16.17 14.03 -3.17
C SER A 178 -15.63 15.44 -2.90
N LEU A 179 -14.61 15.83 -3.68
CA LEU A 179 -14.09 17.20 -3.71
C LEU A 179 -14.68 17.91 -4.93
N SER A 180 -15.68 18.76 -4.69
CA SER A 180 -16.38 19.49 -5.76
C SER A 180 -15.47 20.45 -6.53
N ASN A 181 -14.36 20.89 -5.94
CA ASN A 181 -13.37 21.80 -6.53
C ASN A 181 -12.04 21.13 -6.92
N HIS A 182 -11.99 19.80 -7.09
CA HIS A 182 -10.74 19.06 -7.34
C HIS A 182 -9.90 19.58 -8.52
N ASN A 183 -10.55 20.08 -9.59
CA ASN A 183 -9.84 20.66 -10.74
C ASN A 183 -9.15 21.98 -10.42
N ASN A 184 -9.72 22.80 -9.53
CA ASN A 184 -9.06 24.03 -9.07
C ASN A 184 -7.87 23.66 -8.19
N LEU A 185 -8.11 22.80 -7.20
CA LEU A 185 -7.06 22.37 -6.27
C LEU A 185 -5.88 21.71 -7.00
N ARG A 186 -6.13 20.87 -8.01
CA ARG A 186 -5.07 20.28 -8.84
C ARG A 186 -4.25 21.36 -9.55
N ARG A 187 -4.88 22.40 -10.10
CA ARG A 187 -4.17 23.49 -10.80
C ARG A 187 -3.30 24.31 -9.86
N ASP A 188 -3.78 24.54 -8.64
CA ASP A 188 -3.03 25.29 -7.63
C ASP A 188 -1.82 24.47 -7.16
N LEU A 189 -2.02 23.19 -6.81
CA LEU A 189 -0.94 22.29 -6.38
C LEU A 189 0.08 21.96 -7.47
N SER A 190 -0.29 21.97 -8.75
CA SER A 190 0.66 21.76 -9.86
C SER A 190 1.65 22.92 -10.04
N ARG A 191 1.43 24.07 -9.40
CA ARG A 191 2.28 25.27 -9.49
C ARG A 191 3.23 25.40 -8.30
N GLU A 192 3.04 24.61 -7.26
CA GLU A 192 3.93 24.51 -6.09
C GLU A 192 5.08 23.54 -6.38
#